data_AF-X1JED7-F1
#
_entry.id   AF-X1JED7-F1
#
_cell.length_a   1.000
_cell.length_b   1.000
_cell.length_c   1.000
_cell.angle_alpha   90.00
_cell.angle_beta   90.00
_cell.angle_gamma   90.00
#
_symmetry.space_group_name_H-M   'P 1'
#
loop_
_entity.id
_entity.type
_entity.pdbx_description
1 polymer ?
#
loop_
_entity_poly.entity_id
_entity_poly.type
_entity_poly.pdbx_seq_one_letter_code
_entity_poly.pdbx_strand_id
1 'polypeptide(L)'
;MKIATFKAGDPPHLAEISIRHCQGRKGFPTIGTSTLRDEIDTEAGLKLINELVDMAGGILWLCWEEELFTKIHPPLLIYKYSSLLEKIKENRKMEDSLRLQIDDFRHDNLKLIEAMKVEIKEREQIGFDLDDAQNKILRLQDIIDQYEEASLR
;
A
#
# COMPACT_ATOMS: atom_id res chain seq x y z
N MET A 1 -21.64 2.92 28.98
CA MET A 1 -20.70 3.79 28.24
C MET A 1 -20.60 5.11 29.00
N LYS A 2 -19.48 5.40 29.69
CA LYS A 2 -19.27 6.70 30.35
C LYS A 2 -18.43 7.56 29.41
N ILE A 3 -19.01 8.64 28.92
CA ILE A 3 -18.33 9.62 28.06
C ILE A 3 -17.37 10.40 28.96
N ALA A 4 -16.07 10.30 28.70
CA ALA A 4 -15.07 11.08 29.42
C ALA A 4 -15.20 12.56 28.99
N THR A 5 -15.49 13.44 29.95
CA THR A 5 -15.56 14.88 29.74
C THR A 5 -14.15 15.48 29.81
N PHE A 6 -13.74 16.17 28.73
CA PHE A 6 -12.47 16.89 28.64
C PHE A 6 -12.35 18.00 29.70
N LYS A 7 -11.19 18.13 30.35
CA LYS A 7 -10.87 19.31 31.15
C LYS A 7 -10.37 20.43 30.22
N ALA A 8 -10.73 21.67 30.54
CA ALA A 8 -10.29 22.83 29.77
C ALA A 8 -8.76 22.98 29.87
N GLY A 9 -8.06 22.81 28.75
CA GLY A 9 -6.61 22.95 28.65
C GLY A 9 -5.90 21.80 27.94
N ASP A 10 -6.53 20.63 27.81
CA ASP A 10 -5.93 19.49 27.12
C ASP A 10 -5.93 19.70 25.60
N PRO A 11 -4.78 19.67 24.91
CA PRO A 11 -4.75 19.86 23.46
C PRO A 11 -5.41 18.65 22.78
N PRO A 12 -6.46 18.86 21.96
CA PRO A 12 -7.31 17.77 21.45
C PRO A 12 -6.58 16.78 20.54
N HIS A 13 -5.38 17.12 20.06
CA HIS A 13 -4.65 16.36 19.04
C HIS A 13 -3.26 15.86 19.49
N LEU A 14 -2.91 15.94 20.78
CA LEU A 14 -1.53 15.70 21.23
C LEU A 14 -1.07 14.23 21.15
N ALA A 15 -1.96 13.30 20.77
CA ALA A 15 -1.65 11.87 20.66
C ALA A 15 -2.47 11.16 19.56
N GLU A 16 -2.78 11.84 18.45
CA GLU A 16 -3.36 11.18 17.27
C GLU A 16 -2.27 10.34 16.55
N ILE A 17 -1.99 9.14 17.06
CA ILE A 17 -1.34 8.11 16.27
C ILE A 17 -2.45 7.43 15.49
N SER A 18 -2.54 7.73 14.20
CA SER A 18 -3.57 7.16 13.32
C SER A 18 -3.32 5.66 13.11
N ILE A 19 -3.92 4.83 13.95
CA ILE A 19 -3.92 3.37 13.75
C ILE A 19 -4.97 3.06 12.68
N ARG A 20 -4.52 2.45 11.58
CA ARG A 20 -5.35 2.19 10.40
C ARG A 20 -5.88 0.77 10.46
N HIS A 21 -7.15 0.61 10.81
CA HIS A 21 -7.83 -0.67 10.69
C HIS A 21 -8.48 -0.82 9.32
N CYS A 22 -8.21 -1.94 8.66
CA CYS A 22 -8.96 -2.34 7.46
C CYS A 22 -10.33 -2.87 7.88
N GLN A 23 -11.31 -1.98 8.08
CA GLN A 23 -12.69 -2.39 8.27
C GLN A 23 -13.46 -2.22 6.96
N GLY A 24 -13.78 -3.33 6.29
CA GLY A 24 -14.55 -3.34 5.05
C GLY A 24 -14.64 -4.72 4.39
N ARG A 25 -15.60 -4.90 3.48
CA ARG A 25 -15.68 -6.09 2.60
C ARG A 25 -14.57 -6.01 1.54
N LYS A 26 -14.08 -7.18 1.09
CA LYS A 26 -13.09 -7.31 0.00
C LYS A 26 -13.42 -6.34 -1.15
N GLY A 27 -12.58 -5.33 -1.36
CA GLY A 27 -12.71 -4.35 -2.45
C GLY A 27 -12.98 -2.91 -2.01
N PHE A 28 -13.43 -2.66 -0.77
CA PHE A 28 -13.68 -1.29 -0.27
C PHE A 28 -13.19 -1.14 1.18
N PRO A 29 -11.90 -0.85 1.41
CA PRO A 29 -11.38 -0.58 2.74
C PRO A 29 -11.80 0.81 3.21
N THR A 30 -12.65 0.89 4.24
CA THR A 30 -12.96 2.16 4.91
C THR A 30 -11.84 2.48 5.89
N ILE A 31 -11.20 3.64 5.75
CA ILE A 31 -10.10 4.07 6.63
C ILE A 31 -10.72 4.78 7.84
N GLY A 32 -10.74 4.11 8.99
CA GLY A 32 -11.03 4.73 10.27
C GLY A 32 -9.78 5.38 10.87
N THR A 33 -9.94 6.52 11.54
CA THR A 33 -8.90 7.14 12.37
C THR A 33 -9.31 7.01 13.83
N SER A 34 -8.53 6.27 14.61
CA SER A 34 -8.62 6.20 16.06
C SER A 34 -7.39 6.87 16.70
N THR A 35 -7.53 7.35 17.93
CA THR A 35 -6.37 7.85 18.68
C THR A 35 -5.62 6.67 19.31
N LEU A 36 -4.33 6.83 19.65
CA LEU A 36 -3.57 5.75 20.33
C LEU A 36 -4.26 5.30 21.64
N ARG A 37 -4.97 6.23 22.27
CA ARG A 37 -5.69 6.00 23.52
C ARG A 37 -6.91 5.10 23.32
N ASP A 38 -7.57 5.18 22.16
CA ASP A 38 -8.73 4.36 21.81
C ASP A 38 -8.34 2.92 21.44
N GLU A 39 -7.07 2.69 21.13
CA GLU A 39 -6.53 1.40 20.66
C GLU A 39 -5.87 0.59 21.78
N ILE A 40 -5.73 1.18 22.97
CA ILE A 40 -5.12 0.54 24.13
C ILE A 40 -6.24 0.15 25.07
N ASP A 41 -6.73 -1.07 24.88
CA ASP A 41 -7.82 -1.66 25.67
C ASP A 41 -7.42 -2.06 27.11
N THR A 42 -6.15 -1.89 27.48
CA THR A 42 -5.66 -2.26 28.81
C THR A 42 -5.52 -1.06 29.72
N GLU A 43 -6.14 -1.14 30.90
CA GLU A 43 -6.09 -0.10 31.93
C GLU A 43 -4.65 0.23 32.36
N ALA A 44 -3.77 -0.79 32.39
CA ALA A 44 -2.34 -0.62 32.66
C ALA A 44 -1.61 0.16 31.55
N GLY A 45 -1.92 -0.11 30.27
CA GLY A 45 -1.30 0.60 29.14
C GLY A 45 -1.74 2.07 29.06
N LEU A 46 -3.02 2.33 29.32
CA LEU A 46 -3.55 3.69 29.42
C LEU A 46 -2.91 4.48 30.56
N LYS A 47 -2.74 3.83 31.72
CA LYS A 47 -2.09 4.45 32.88
C LYS A 47 -0.63 4.81 32.57
N LEU A 48 0.13 3.90 31.98
CA LEU A 48 1.52 4.12 31.59
C LEU A 48 1.65 5.30 30.60
N ILE A 49 0.76 5.41 29.63
CA ILE A 49 0.79 6.51 28.65
C ILE A 49 0.47 7.84 29.30
N ASN A 50 -0.54 7.90 30.18
CA ASN A 50 -0.85 9.13 30.89
C ASN A 50 0.34 9.56 31.76
N GLU A 51 0.97 8.61 32.48
CA GLU A 51 2.18 8.88 33.28
C GLU A 51 3.35 9.38 32.42
N LEU A 52 3.54 8.84 31.22
CA LEU A 52 4.57 9.30 30.28
C LEU A 52 4.29 10.70 29.73
N VAL A 53 3.02 10.99 29.40
CA VAL A 53 2.60 12.32 28.93
C VAL A 53 2.76 13.35 30.05
N ASP A 54 2.36 13.01 31.28
CA ASP A 54 2.53 13.87 32.45
C ASP A 54 4.03 14.11 32.74
N MET A 55 4.87 13.08 32.60
CA MET A 55 6.31 13.21 32.80
C MET A 55 6.95 14.10 31.72
N ALA A 56 6.61 13.90 30.45
CA ALA A 56 7.10 14.75 29.37
C ALA A 56 6.60 16.20 29.49
N GLY A 57 5.33 16.39 29.86
CA GLY A 57 4.75 17.69 30.16
C GLY A 57 5.45 18.38 31.33
N GLY A 58 5.74 17.64 32.41
CA GLY A 58 6.48 18.13 33.57
C GLY A 58 7.92 18.54 33.23
N ILE A 59 8.62 17.76 32.42
CA ILE A 59 9.96 18.11 31.94
C ILE A 59 9.92 19.39 31.10
N LEU A 60 8.97 19.50 30.17
CA LEU A 60 8.81 20.69 29.33
C LEU A 60 8.43 21.92 30.16
N TRP A 61 7.58 21.76 31.17
CA TRP A 61 7.20 22.83 32.10
C TRP A 61 8.38 23.28 32.94
N LEU A 62 9.16 22.35 33.49
CA LEU A 62 10.34 22.66 34.29
C LEU A 62 11.43 23.33 33.44
N CYS A 63 11.60 22.89 32.18
CA CYS A 63 12.47 23.59 31.23
C CYS A 63 11.99 25.01 30.89
N TRP A 64 10.69 25.29 31.01
CA TRP A 64 10.13 26.62 30.85
C TRP A 64 10.36 27.51 32.07
N GLU A 65 10.07 27.01 33.27
CA GLU A 65 10.28 27.73 34.53
C GLU A 65 11.76 28.08 34.77
N GLU A 66 12.67 27.16 34.43
CA GLU A 66 14.12 27.34 34.58
C GLU A 66 14.75 28.18 33.45
N GLU A 67 13.93 28.81 32.60
CA GLU A 67 14.38 29.63 31.46
C GLU A 67 15.38 28.91 30.53
N LEU A 68 15.38 27.57 30.53
CA LEU A 68 16.29 26.76 29.69
C LEU A 68 15.97 26.94 28.20
N PHE A 69 14.77 27.44 27.87
CA PHE A 69 14.36 27.86 26.52
C PHE A 69 14.80 29.28 26.13
N THR A 70 15.71 29.93 26.88
CA THR A 70 16.28 31.25 26.54
C THR A 70 16.85 31.39 25.12
N LYS A 71 17.15 30.28 24.43
CA LYS A 71 17.58 30.28 23.02
C LYS A 71 16.53 29.83 22.00
N ILE A 72 15.38 29.34 22.43
CA ILE A 72 14.33 28.85 21.52
C ILE A 72 13.04 29.60 21.85
N HIS A 73 12.85 30.72 21.16
CA HIS A 73 11.65 31.53 21.25
C HIS A 73 10.41 30.66 20.97
N PRO A 74 9.45 30.53 21.89
CA PRO A 74 8.33 29.58 21.78
C PRO A 74 7.48 29.75 20.51
N PRO A 75 7.19 30.99 20.05
CA PRO A 75 6.59 31.21 18.73
C PRO A 75 7.40 30.64 17.55
N LEU A 76 8.73 30.59 17.65
CA LEU A 76 9.60 30.02 16.61
C LEU A 76 9.52 28.49 16.60
N LEU A 77 9.35 27.86 17.76
CA LEU A 77 9.12 26.42 17.89
C LEU A 77 7.76 26.05 17.28
N ILE A 78 6.71 26.81 17.62
CA ILE A 78 5.37 26.64 17.04
C ILE A 78 5.43 26.79 15.52
N TYR A 79 6.09 27.84 15.01
CA TYR A 79 6.25 28.06 13.57
C TYR A 79 6.99 26.91 12.86
N LYS A 80 8.11 26.44 13.44
CA LYS A 80 8.87 25.31 12.88
C LYS A 80 8.05 24.02 12.88
N TYR A 81 7.28 23.78 13.94
CA TYR A 81 6.40 22.63 14.05
C TYR A 81 5.26 22.70 13.02
N SER A 82 4.59 23.85 12.89
CA SER A 82 3.55 24.05 11.87
C SER A 82 4.10 23.89 10.44
N SER A 83 5.29 24.41 10.17
CA SER A 83 5.96 24.25 8.86
C SER A 83 6.29 22.78 8.56
N LEU A 84 6.79 22.03 9.54
CA LEU A 84 7.03 20.59 9.40
C LEU A 84 5.73 19.82 9.17
N LEU A 85 4.65 20.22 9.86
CA LEU A 85 3.35 19.58 9.74
C LEU A 85 2.74 19.79 8.34
N GLU A 86 2.88 20.98 7.76
CA GLU A 86 2.51 21.26 6.36
C GLU A 86 3.32 20.40 5.38
N LYS A 87 4.65 20.31 5.54
CA LYS A 87 5.50 19.44 4.70
C LYS A 87 5.09 17.96 4.78
N ILE A 88 4.71 17.48 5.96
CA ILE A 88 4.20 16.10 6.12
C ILE A 88 2.89 15.91 5.35
N LYS A 89 1.98 16.91 5.36
CA LYS A 89 0.74 16.84 4.56
C LYS A 89 1.02 16.81 3.07
N GLU A 90 1.95 17.63 2.58
CA GLU A 90 2.34 17.64 1.17
C GLU A 90 2.96 16.31 0.75
N ASN A 91 3.89 15.77 1.56
CA ASN A 91 4.49 14.46 1.32
C ASN A 91 3.43 13.34 1.27
N ARG A 92 2.39 13.41 2.13
CA ARG A 92 1.26 12.46 2.09
C ARG A 92 0.48 12.53 0.79
N LYS A 93 0.16 13.74 0.30
CA LYS A 93 -0.51 13.91 -1.01
C LYS A 93 0.32 13.32 -2.15
N MET A 94 1.63 13.52 -2.10
CA MET A 94 2.56 12.95 -3.08
C MET A 94 2.60 11.41 -3.00
N GLU A 95 2.63 10.84 -1.79
CA GLU A 95 2.57 9.40 -1.59
C GLU A 95 1.26 8.79 -2.13
N ASP A 96 0.12 9.42 -1.86
CA ASP A 96 -1.18 8.99 -2.37
C ASP A 96 -1.24 9.03 -3.91
N SER A 97 -0.67 10.08 -4.52
CA SER A 97 -0.56 10.18 -5.98
C SER A 97 0.32 9.06 -6.56
N LEU A 98 1.45 8.75 -5.93
CA LEU A 98 2.35 7.67 -6.38
C LEU A 98 1.69 6.31 -6.22
N ARG A 99 0.90 6.08 -5.17
CA ARG A 99 0.12 4.85 -4.98
C ARG A 99 -0.91 4.66 -6.10
N LEU A 100 -1.63 5.72 -6.47
CA LEU A 100 -2.59 5.65 -7.58
C LEU A 100 -1.90 5.24 -8.89
N GLN A 101 -0.74 5.83 -9.19
CA GLN A 101 0.05 5.46 -10.37
C GLN A 101 0.53 4.00 -10.32
N ILE A 102 0.95 3.51 -9.15
CA ILE A 102 1.36 2.12 -8.97
C ILE A 102 0.19 1.17 -9.24
N ASP A 103 -1.01 1.51 -8.77
CA ASP A 103 -2.20 0.69 -9.01
C ASP A 103 -2.61 0.69 -10.50
N ASP A 104 -2.50 1.83 -11.18
CA ASP A 104 -2.70 1.92 -12.63
C ASP A 104 -1.69 1.04 -13.39
N PHE A 105 -0.40 1.14 -13.05
CA PHE A 105 0.64 0.29 -13.65
C PHE A 105 0.42 -1.19 -13.37
N ARG A 106 -0.07 -1.56 -12.19
CA ARG A 106 -0.42 -2.95 -11.86
C ARG A 106 -1.55 -3.45 -12.73
N HIS A 107 -2.59 -2.64 -12.94
CA HIS A 107 -3.72 -2.98 -13.79
C HIS A 107 -3.28 -3.19 -15.24
N ASP A 108 -2.45 -2.30 -15.77
CA ASP A 108 -1.93 -2.42 -17.14
C ASP A 108 -1.01 -3.63 -17.31
N ASN A 109 -0.16 -3.92 -16.32
CA ASN A 109 0.66 -5.14 -16.31
C ASN A 109 -0.21 -6.41 -16.30
N LEU A 110 -1.30 -6.43 -15.53
CA LEU A 110 -2.22 -7.58 -15.53
C LEU A 110 -2.87 -7.79 -16.90
N LYS A 111 -3.33 -6.71 -17.55
CA LYS A 111 -3.86 -6.78 -18.91
C LYS A 111 -2.83 -7.30 -19.90
N LEU A 112 -1.59 -6.85 -19.80
CA LEU A 112 -0.52 -7.31 -20.68
C LEU A 112 -0.23 -8.80 -20.48
N ILE A 113 -0.18 -9.27 -19.24
CA ILE A 113 -0.02 -10.70 -18.92
C ILE A 113 -1.18 -11.52 -19.49
N GLU A 114 -2.42 -11.04 -19.38
CA GLU A 114 -3.60 -11.70 -19.94
C GLU A 114 -3.47 -11.81 -21.48
N ALA A 115 -3.12 -10.71 -22.15
CA ALA A 115 -2.91 -10.68 -23.59
C ALA A 115 -1.81 -11.64 -24.05
N MET A 116 -0.67 -11.67 -23.36
CA MET A 116 0.41 -12.60 -23.65
C MET A 116 -0.02 -14.07 -23.49
N LYS A 117 -0.85 -14.39 -22.49
CA LYS A 117 -1.37 -15.76 -22.32
C LYS A 117 -2.27 -16.17 -23.48
N VAL A 118 -3.07 -15.25 -24.02
CA VAL A 118 -3.90 -15.50 -25.20
C VAL A 118 -3.01 -15.78 -26.41
N GLU A 119 -2.01 -14.93 -26.67
CA GLU A 119 -1.07 -15.15 -27.78
C GLU A 119 -0.29 -16.47 -27.67
N ILE A 120 0.13 -16.85 -26.46
CA ILE A 120 0.82 -18.14 -26.24
C ILE A 120 -0.10 -19.31 -26.63
N LYS A 121 -1.36 -19.28 -26.20
CA LYS A 121 -2.34 -20.32 -26.56
C LYS A 121 -2.60 -20.38 -28.06
N GLU A 122 -2.71 -19.23 -28.72
CA GLU A 122 -2.88 -19.16 -30.18
C GLU A 122 -1.66 -19.75 -30.91
N ARG A 123 -0.44 -19.45 -30.44
CA ARG A 123 0.79 -20.04 -31.01
C ARG A 123 0.88 -21.54 -30.78
N GLU A 124 0.50 -22.04 -29.61
CA GLU A 124 0.43 -23.48 -29.34
C GLU A 124 -0.56 -24.17 -30.29
N GLN A 125 -1.74 -23.58 -30.50
CA GLN A 125 -2.75 -24.11 -31.42
C GLN A 125 -2.23 -24.18 -32.87
N ILE A 126 -1.55 -23.11 -33.33
CA ILE A 126 -0.91 -23.10 -34.66
C ILE A 126 0.17 -24.18 -34.76
N GLY A 127 0.93 -24.42 -33.68
CA GLY A 127 1.91 -25.51 -33.62
C GLY A 127 1.28 -26.88 -33.84
N PHE A 128 0.16 -27.17 -33.18
CA PHE A 128 -0.58 -28.43 -33.37
C PHE A 128 -1.06 -28.60 -34.82
N ASP A 129 -1.57 -27.54 -35.45
CA ASP A 129 -2.04 -27.61 -36.84
C ASP A 129 -0.87 -27.86 -37.83
N LEU A 130 0.32 -27.31 -37.53
CA LEU A 130 1.52 -27.46 -38.34
C LEU A 130 2.09 -28.89 -38.24
N ASP A 131 2.08 -29.48 -37.04
CA ASP A 131 2.48 -30.88 -36.84
C ASP A 131 1.52 -31.85 -37.57
N ASP A 132 0.21 -31.60 -37.54
CA ASP A 132 -0.76 -32.41 -38.29
C ASP A 132 -0.58 -32.27 -39.81
N ALA A 133 -0.26 -31.07 -40.29
CA ALA A 133 0.08 -30.84 -41.69
C ALA A 133 1.37 -31.56 -42.10
N GLN A 134 2.43 -31.52 -41.28
CA GLN A 134 3.68 -32.25 -41.53
C GLN A 134 3.45 -33.77 -41.61
N ASN A 135 2.66 -34.32 -40.69
CA ASN A 135 2.31 -35.74 -40.71
C ASN A 135 1.56 -36.16 -41.98
N LYS A 136 0.66 -35.30 -42.50
CA LYS A 136 -0.03 -35.56 -43.78
C LYS A 136 0.93 -35.50 -44.97
N ILE A 137 1.87 -34.56 -44.98
CA ILE A 137 2.89 -34.45 -46.03
C ILE A 137 3.77 -35.71 -46.07
N LEU A 138 4.23 -36.18 -44.91
CA LEU A 138 5.02 -37.41 -44.82
C LEU A 138 4.27 -38.63 -45.39
N ARG A 139 2.98 -38.79 -45.05
CA ARG A 139 2.16 -39.86 -45.61
C ARG A 139 1.99 -39.75 -47.12
N LEU A 140 1.86 -38.54 -47.66
CA LEU A 140 1.76 -38.32 -49.10
C LEU A 140 3.09 -38.63 -49.81
N GLN A 141 4.23 -38.30 -49.20
CA GLN A 141 5.55 -38.67 -49.70
C GLN A 141 5.73 -40.18 -49.74
N ASP A 142 5.38 -40.90 -48.67
CA ASP A 142 5.42 -42.37 -48.66
C ASP A 142 4.59 -42.99 -49.79
N ILE A 143 3.41 -42.42 -50.08
CA ILE A 143 2.56 -42.87 -51.18
C ILE A 143 3.22 -42.59 -52.54
N ILE A 144 3.78 -41.39 -52.74
CA ILE A 144 4.47 -41.04 -53.98
C ILE A 144 5.64 -41.98 -54.22
N ASP A 145 6.48 -42.22 -53.20
CA ASP A 145 7.62 -43.12 -53.27
C ASP A 145 7.20 -44.54 -53.67
N GLN A 146 6.08 -45.05 -53.11
CA GLN A 146 5.51 -46.35 -53.50
C GLN A 146 5.07 -46.40 -54.97
N TYR A 147 4.45 -45.33 -55.48
CA TYR A 147 4.04 -45.26 -56.88
C TYR A 147 5.23 -45.12 -57.84
N GLU A 148 6.26 -44.36 -57.46
CA GLU A 148 7.49 -44.24 -58.25
C GLU A 148 8.20 -45.59 -58.36
N GLU A 149 8.38 -46.32 -57.25
CA GLU A 149 8.93 -47.68 -57.26
C GLU A 149 8.10 -48.65 -58.10
N ALA A 150 6.77 -48.55 -58.04
CA ALA A 150 5.87 -49.38 -58.83
C ALA A 150 5.94 -49.07 -60.34
N SER A 151 6.23 -47.82 -60.72
CA SER A 151 6.37 -47.42 -62.13
C SER A 151 7.71 -47.80 -62.76
N LEU A 152 8.74 -48.02 -61.92
CA LEU A 152 10.09 -48.43 -62.33
C LEU A 152 10.23 -49.96 -62.50
N ARG A 153 9.19 -50.73 -62.15
CA ARG A 153 9.07 -52.18 -62.38
C ARG A 153 8.24 -52.48 -63.61
#